data_AF-A0A8W8M2N1-F1
#
_entry.id   AF-A0A8W8M2N1-F1
#
_cell.length_a   1.000
_cell.length_b   1.000
_cell.length_c   1.000
_cell.angle_alpha   90.00
_cell.angle_beta   90.00
_cell.angle_gamma   90.00
#
_symmetry.space_group_name_H-M   'P 1'
#
loop_
_entity.id
_entity.type
_entity.pdbx_description
1 polymer ?
#
loop_
_entity_poly.entity_id
_entity_poly.type
_entity_poly.pdbx_seq_one_letter_code
_entity_poly.pdbx_strand_id
1 'polypeptide(L)'
;SLQSREDPSLRSGKNVTNLGPATDFYKKLALECSAQQVAVDLFMLNGQYTDIASISCISKYSGGCVHHYPMFHAAKNPSLTEKYEADLRRYLTRKIGFEAVMRIRCTKGLSIHTFHGNFFVRSTDLLSLPNVNPDAAFGMQMSIEDSLVDTNTVCFQAALLYTSSKGERRIRVHTLCLPVTNQLSEIYAGADQQAIIGLLAKMAVDRSVSSSLSDAREALINAAMDALASFGNTIPPAQRIGSLPICYTLRMIPTFILALLKSKAFRVGVNTPLDDRVFGMQQCKSLPVGQLLKSVYADLYPVHGIEKYNTEKKGDILVPKLPLLHLSSANIDRTGVYLMDTFDTIYLYVGSGAPQDFVREVLDAPSFTAIPEGMIDLPELENEKSEMMRNFITDLLDNRPGGASFYVIRDDSKRRLQFFEHMVEDRSESSMSLYEFLQHLQKQVKS
;
A
#
# COMPACT_ATOMS: atom_id res chain seq x y z
N SER A 1 23.09 -21.02 11.17
CA SER A 1 22.66 -19.75 11.77
C SER A 1 22.58 -18.69 10.68
N LEU A 2 21.65 -17.73 10.79
CA LEU A 2 21.64 -16.57 9.89
C LEU A 2 22.86 -15.68 10.19
N GLN A 3 23.34 -14.99 9.16
CA GLN A 3 24.46 -14.05 9.24
C GLN A 3 23.98 -12.64 8.94
N SER A 4 24.63 -11.64 9.52
CA SER A 4 24.39 -10.24 9.16
C SER A 4 24.97 -9.96 7.78
N ARG A 5 24.18 -10.24 6.73
CA ARG A 5 24.58 -10.11 5.32
C ARG A 5 24.22 -8.76 4.69
N GLU A 6 23.54 -7.88 5.42
CA GLU A 6 23.31 -6.51 4.95
C GLU A 6 24.61 -5.71 5.00
N ASP A 7 24.93 -5.04 3.89
CA ASP A 7 26.00 -4.03 3.83
C ASP A 7 25.37 -2.63 3.88
N PRO A 8 25.55 -1.86 4.97
CA PRO A 8 25.01 -0.52 5.10
C PRO A 8 25.48 0.46 4.02
N SER A 9 26.67 0.26 3.44
CA SER A 9 27.23 1.14 2.40
C SER A 9 26.49 1.03 1.06
N LEU A 10 25.81 -0.10 0.83
CA LEU A 10 25.10 -0.38 -0.42
C LEU A 10 23.61 0.00 -0.39
N ARG A 11 23.10 0.50 0.74
CA ARG A 11 21.66 0.80 0.93
C ARG A 11 21.08 1.84 -0.03
N SER A 12 21.92 2.72 -0.58
CA SER A 12 21.54 3.73 -1.58
C SER A 12 21.82 3.29 -3.02
N GLY A 13 22.38 2.10 -3.23
CA GLY A 13 22.76 1.60 -4.55
C GLY A 13 21.57 1.34 -5.47
N LYS A 14 21.85 1.24 -6.78
CA LYS A 14 20.86 0.79 -7.78
C LYS A 14 20.64 -0.73 -7.75
N ASN A 15 21.69 -1.47 -7.38
CA ASN A 15 21.67 -2.93 -7.27
C ASN A 15 21.51 -3.32 -5.80
N VAL A 16 20.33 -3.82 -5.45
CA VAL A 16 20.03 -4.28 -4.10
C VAL A 16 20.29 -5.78 -4.02
N THR A 17 21.24 -6.17 -3.19
CA THR A 17 21.59 -7.57 -2.93
C THR A 17 20.76 -8.13 -1.77
N ASN A 18 20.79 -9.45 -1.59
CA ASN A 18 20.17 -10.13 -0.44
C ASN A 18 18.64 -9.95 -0.29
N LEU A 19 17.92 -9.62 -1.38
CA LEU A 19 16.46 -9.56 -1.40
C LEU A 19 15.78 -10.92 -1.21
N GLY A 20 16.43 -12.00 -1.64
CA GLY A 20 15.99 -13.38 -1.45
C GLY A 20 16.47 -13.97 -0.12
N PRO A 21 15.83 -15.05 0.38
CA PRO A 21 16.24 -15.71 1.62
C PRO A 21 17.66 -16.28 1.52
N ALA A 22 18.41 -16.22 2.61
CA ALA A 22 19.76 -16.79 2.71
C ALA A 22 19.76 -18.33 2.75
N THR A 23 18.65 -18.92 3.19
CA THR A 23 18.48 -20.35 3.40
C THR A 23 17.03 -20.74 3.13
N ASP A 24 16.82 -21.98 2.71
CA ASP A 24 15.48 -22.54 2.50
C ASP A 24 14.84 -23.09 3.78
N PHE A 25 15.53 -23.05 4.92
CA PHE A 25 15.07 -23.58 6.20
C PHE A 25 13.66 -23.08 6.57
N TYR A 26 13.44 -21.75 6.58
CA TYR A 26 12.16 -21.17 6.97
C TYR A 26 11.04 -21.51 5.99
N LYS A 27 11.37 -21.67 4.70
CA LYS A 27 10.40 -22.15 3.70
C LYS A 27 10.04 -23.61 3.94
N LYS A 28 11.02 -24.49 4.17
CA LYS A 28 10.76 -25.92 4.48
C LYS A 28 9.91 -26.07 5.73
N LEU A 29 10.26 -25.36 6.81
CA LEU A 29 9.49 -25.35 8.04
C LEU A 29 8.05 -24.83 7.83
N ALA A 30 7.86 -23.80 7.01
CA ALA A 30 6.52 -23.32 6.67
C ALA A 30 5.68 -24.37 5.96
N LEU A 31 6.29 -25.16 5.07
CA LEU A 31 5.61 -26.23 4.34
C LEU A 31 5.20 -27.37 5.29
N GLU A 32 6.06 -27.71 6.25
CA GLU A 32 5.73 -28.67 7.33
C GLU A 32 4.57 -28.15 8.19
N CYS A 33 4.59 -26.88 8.59
CA CYS A 33 3.50 -26.24 9.32
C CYS A 33 2.19 -26.28 8.51
N SER A 34 2.26 -25.90 7.23
CA SER A 34 1.10 -25.86 6.33
C SER A 34 0.48 -27.24 6.10
N ALA A 35 1.30 -28.30 6.05
CA ALA A 35 0.83 -29.68 5.99
C ALA A 35 -0.01 -30.05 7.23
N GLN A 36 0.35 -29.52 8.40
CA GLN A 36 -0.35 -29.72 9.67
C GLN A 36 -1.42 -28.65 9.96
N GLN A 37 -1.80 -27.83 8.98
CA GLN A 37 -2.77 -26.72 9.17
C GLN A 37 -2.34 -25.71 10.24
N VAL A 38 -1.02 -25.47 10.37
CA VAL A 38 -0.44 -24.44 11.22
C VAL A 38 0.00 -23.26 10.37
N ALA A 39 -0.48 -22.06 10.70
CA ALA A 39 0.07 -20.80 10.21
C ALA A 39 1.05 -20.20 11.23
N VAL A 40 2.07 -19.49 10.75
CA VAL A 40 3.02 -18.78 11.60
C VAL A 40 2.96 -17.29 11.30
N ASP A 41 2.56 -16.50 12.29
CA ASP A 41 2.56 -15.05 12.21
C ASP A 41 3.80 -14.47 12.90
N LEU A 42 4.43 -13.48 12.29
CA LEU A 42 5.65 -12.84 12.81
C LEU A 42 5.36 -11.41 13.26
N PHE A 43 5.75 -11.10 14.49
CA PHE A 43 5.87 -9.72 14.98
C PHE A 43 7.36 -9.41 15.15
N MET A 44 7.90 -8.61 14.23
CA MET A 44 9.31 -8.23 14.19
C MET A 44 9.49 -6.88 14.89
N LEU A 45 10.04 -6.92 16.11
CA LEU A 45 10.37 -5.73 16.89
C LEU A 45 11.90 -5.64 17.00
N ASN A 46 12.53 -5.01 16.01
CA ASN A 46 13.99 -5.02 15.87
C ASN A 46 14.59 -3.61 15.82
N GLY A 47 15.70 -3.41 16.54
CA GLY A 47 16.51 -2.19 16.48
C GLY A 47 17.71 -2.29 15.52
N GLN A 48 17.95 -3.45 14.93
CA GLN A 48 19.05 -3.75 14.02
C GLN A 48 18.57 -4.68 12.90
N TYR A 49 19.41 -4.93 11.91
CA TYR A 49 19.15 -5.89 10.84
C TYR A 49 18.88 -7.29 11.39
N THR A 50 17.81 -7.93 10.91
CA THR A 50 17.36 -9.27 11.33
C THR A 50 17.15 -10.24 10.17
N ASP A 51 17.36 -9.80 8.93
CA ASP A 51 17.14 -10.61 7.73
C ASP A 51 15.68 -11.06 7.56
N ILE A 52 14.77 -10.08 7.53
CA ILE A 52 13.34 -10.31 7.26
C ILE A 52 13.15 -11.10 5.96
N ALA A 53 14.02 -10.95 4.95
CA ALA A 53 13.95 -11.73 3.71
C ALA A 53 13.96 -13.23 3.96
N SER A 54 14.80 -13.70 4.89
CA SER A 54 14.88 -15.11 5.29
C SER A 54 13.74 -15.49 6.23
N ILE A 55 13.58 -14.77 7.35
CA ILE A 55 12.68 -15.19 8.44
C ILE A 55 11.21 -15.14 8.00
N SER A 56 10.81 -14.13 7.23
CA SER A 56 9.43 -13.98 6.73
C SER A 56 8.92 -15.13 5.86
N CYS A 57 9.82 -15.97 5.34
CA CYS A 57 9.41 -17.14 4.56
C CYS A 57 8.51 -18.08 5.37
N ILE A 58 8.68 -18.13 6.71
CA ILE A 58 7.83 -18.97 7.56
C ILE A 58 6.36 -18.56 7.48
N SER A 59 6.06 -17.26 7.48
CA SER A 59 4.71 -16.72 7.34
C SER A 59 4.20 -16.77 5.92
N LYS A 60 5.05 -16.38 4.95
CA LYS A 60 4.68 -16.35 3.52
C LYS A 60 4.15 -17.69 3.01
N TYR A 61 4.78 -18.79 3.40
CA TYR A 61 4.42 -20.12 2.89
C TYR A 61 3.51 -20.93 3.84
N SER A 62 3.26 -20.45 5.05
CA SER A 62 2.27 -21.04 5.97
C SER A 62 0.93 -20.28 5.99
N GLY A 63 0.77 -19.24 5.16
CA GLY A 63 -0.45 -18.41 5.12
C GLY A 63 -0.58 -17.43 6.28
N GLY A 64 0.52 -17.11 6.97
CA GLY A 64 0.56 -16.15 8.06
C GLY A 64 0.78 -14.70 7.62
N CYS A 65 0.91 -13.83 8.62
CA CYS A 65 1.13 -12.39 8.53
C CYS A 65 2.55 -12.04 9.01
N VAL A 66 3.08 -10.93 8.51
CA VAL A 66 4.32 -10.33 9.01
C VAL A 66 4.01 -8.90 9.42
N HIS A 67 4.33 -8.57 10.66
CA HIS A 67 4.25 -7.22 11.23
C HIS A 67 5.67 -6.76 11.55
N HIS A 68 6.01 -5.51 11.22
CA HIS A 68 7.35 -4.97 11.41
C HIS A 68 7.29 -3.61 12.10
N TYR A 69 8.01 -3.51 13.21
CA TYR A 69 8.12 -2.32 14.07
C TYR A 69 9.60 -1.96 14.20
N PRO A 70 10.18 -1.29 13.19
CA PRO A 70 11.59 -0.94 13.18
C PRO A 70 11.91 0.07 14.29
N MET A 71 13.05 -0.11 14.96
CA MET A 71 13.50 0.73 16.07
C MET A 71 12.48 0.83 17.22
N PHE A 72 11.73 -0.26 17.47
CA PHE A 72 10.77 -0.33 18.56
C PHE A 72 11.43 -0.05 19.91
N HIS A 73 10.87 0.91 20.66
CA HIS A 73 11.33 1.25 22.00
C HIS A 73 10.23 2.00 22.76
N ALA A 74 9.68 1.38 23.81
CA ALA A 74 8.54 1.90 24.57
C ALA A 74 8.70 3.38 24.98
N ALA A 75 9.84 3.76 25.56
CA ALA A 75 10.07 5.13 26.01
C ALA A 75 10.53 6.14 24.93
N LYS A 76 11.21 5.70 23.87
CA LYS A 76 11.80 6.59 22.85
C LYS A 76 10.94 6.74 21.60
N ASN A 77 10.04 5.79 21.38
CA ASN A 77 9.10 5.78 20.28
C ASN A 77 7.70 5.33 20.77
N PRO A 78 7.05 6.15 21.62
CA PRO A 78 5.73 5.82 22.17
C PRO A 78 4.66 5.68 21.09
N SER A 79 4.69 6.51 20.04
CA SER A 79 3.75 6.43 18.90
C SER A 79 3.80 5.09 18.15
N LEU A 80 5.00 4.50 17.99
CA LEU A 80 5.12 3.15 17.43
C LEU A 80 4.64 2.06 18.41
N THR A 81 4.75 2.34 19.71
CA THR A 81 4.28 1.43 20.76
C THR A 81 2.75 1.38 20.80
N GLU A 82 2.08 2.53 20.73
CA GLU A 82 0.61 2.61 20.62
C GLU A 82 0.09 1.91 19.37
N LYS A 83 0.77 2.10 18.23
CA LYS A 83 0.46 1.37 17.00
C LYS A 83 0.60 -0.14 17.19
N TYR A 84 1.69 -0.62 17.79
CA TYR A 84 1.88 -2.04 18.08
C TYR A 84 0.77 -2.60 18.96
N GLU A 85 0.38 -1.89 20.02
CA GLU A 85 -0.71 -2.29 20.89
C GLU A 85 -2.06 -2.37 20.17
N ALA A 86 -2.35 -1.38 19.32
CA ALA A 86 -3.57 -1.36 18.50
C ALA A 86 -3.59 -2.52 17.48
N ASP A 87 -2.48 -2.76 16.79
CA ASP A 87 -2.32 -3.86 15.86
C ASP A 87 -2.47 -5.22 16.56
N LEU A 88 -1.84 -5.39 17.74
CA LEU A 88 -1.94 -6.61 18.52
C LEU A 88 -3.37 -6.83 19.03
N ARG A 89 -4.04 -5.76 19.48
CA ARG A 89 -5.45 -5.82 19.88
C ARG A 89 -6.35 -6.25 18.72
N ARG A 90 -6.15 -5.70 17.51
CA ARG A 90 -6.85 -6.16 16.31
C ARG A 90 -6.54 -7.62 16.02
N TYR A 91 -5.27 -8.00 16.05
CA TYR A 91 -4.82 -9.36 15.74
C TYR A 91 -5.49 -10.41 16.63
N LEU A 92 -5.63 -10.11 17.93
CA LEU A 92 -6.25 -11.00 18.91
C LEU A 92 -7.78 -11.01 18.86
N THR A 93 -8.42 -9.91 18.43
CA THR A 93 -9.89 -9.77 18.45
C THR A 93 -10.57 -9.98 17.10
N ARG A 94 -9.83 -9.93 15.99
CA ARG A 94 -10.38 -10.15 14.64
C ARG A 94 -10.92 -11.56 14.47
N LYS A 95 -11.85 -11.71 13.53
CA LYS A 95 -12.32 -13.04 13.08
C LYS A 95 -11.16 -13.81 12.46
N ILE A 96 -11.20 -15.13 12.58
CA ILE A 96 -10.23 -16.03 11.96
C ILE A 96 -10.94 -17.30 11.46
N GLY A 97 -10.43 -17.85 10.36
CA GLY A 97 -10.79 -19.17 9.87
C GLY A 97 -9.56 -20.08 9.87
N PHE A 98 -9.75 -21.33 10.24
CA PHE A 98 -8.71 -22.36 10.34
C PHE A 98 -8.86 -23.39 9.23
N GLU A 99 -7.77 -24.13 8.98
CA GLU A 99 -7.73 -25.31 8.09
C GLU A 99 -8.34 -25.00 6.72
N ALA A 100 -8.07 -23.80 6.22
CA ALA A 100 -8.79 -23.24 5.10
C ALA A 100 -8.16 -23.65 3.77
N VAL A 101 -9.02 -23.78 2.77
CA VAL A 101 -8.61 -23.92 1.38
C VAL A 101 -9.45 -22.97 0.53
N MET A 102 -8.80 -22.30 -0.41
CA MET A 102 -9.47 -21.44 -1.37
C MET A 102 -9.28 -21.99 -2.77
N ARG A 103 -10.39 -22.30 -3.44
CA ARG A 103 -10.38 -22.67 -4.86
C ARG A 103 -10.96 -21.53 -5.69
N ILE A 104 -10.28 -21.21 -6.78
CA ILE A 104 -10.77 -20.21 -7.74
C ILE A 104 -11.12 -20.92 -9.05
N ARG A 105 -12.36 -20.72 -9.50
CA ARG A 105 -12.86 -21.23 -10.77
C ARG A 105 -13.14 -20.07 -11.70
N CYS A 106 -12.93 -20.28 -12.99
CA CYS A 106 -13.29 -19.34 -14.04
C CYS A 106 -14.02 -20.06 -15.17
N THR A 107 -14.75 -19.30 -16.00
CA THR A 107 -15.36 -19.82 -17.24
C THR A 107 -14.31 -20.50 -18.12
N LYS A 108 -14.70 -21.56 -18.82
CA LYS A 108 -13.83 -22.28 -19.77
C LYS A 108 -13.19 -21.29 -20.77
N GLY A 109 -11.92 -21.53 -21.08
CA GLY A 109 -11.09 -20.65 -21.90
C GLY A 109 -10.27 -19.63 -21.10
N LEU A 110 -10.58 -19.48 -19.81
CA LEU A 110 -9.75 -18.75 -18.85
C LEU A 110 -8.95 -19.74 -17.99
N SER A 111 -7.72 -19.37 -17.66
CA SER A 111 -6.89 -20.10 -16.71
C SER A 111 -6.15 -19.16 -15.76
N ILE A 112 -5.77 -19.68 -14.60
CA ILE A 112 -4.97 -18.95 -13.61
C ILE A 112 -3.49 -19.17 -13.93
N HIS A 113 -2.77 -18.10 -14.24
CA HIS A 113 -1.35 -18.15 -14.58
C HIS A 113 -0.47 -18.12 -13.33
N THR A 114 -0.73 -17.20 -12.39
CA THR A 114 0.11 -17.02 -11.20
C THR A 114 -0.72 -16.46 -10.04
N PHE A 115 -0.48 -16.98 -8.84
CA PHE A 115 -1.02 -16.42 -7.61
C PHE A 115 0.01 -15.56 -6.89
N HIS A 116 -0.46 -14.53 -6.19
CA HIS A 116 0.36 -13.63 -5.39
C HIS A 116 -0.27 -13.42 -4.00
N GLY A 117 0.51 -13.66 -2.95
CA GLY A 117 0.08 -13.51 -1.55
C GLY A 117 0.81 -14.49 -0.64
N ASN A 118 0.34 -14.62 0.60
CA ASN A 118 0.87 -15.58 1.57
C ASN A 118 -0.03 -16.82 1.62
N PHE A 119 0.46 -17.94 1.09
CA PHE A 119 -0.25 -19.21 1.02
C PHE A 119 0.72 -20.32 0.58
N PHE A 120 0.22 -21.55 0.58
CA PHE A 120 0.85 -22.66 -0.11
C PHE A 120 -0.02 -23.14 -1.28
N VAL A 121 0.54 -23.21 -2.49
CA VAL A 121 -0.17 -23.67 -3.69
C VAL A 121 -0.19 -25.20 -3.71
N ARG A 122 -1.37 -25.82 -3.75
CA ARG A 122 -1.53 -27.29 -3.85
C ARG A 122 -1.76 -27.77 -5.28
N SER A 123 -2.49 -27.00 -6.07
CA SER A 123 -2.71 -27.21 -7.51
C SER A 123 -2.82 -25.87 -8.21
N THR A 124 -2.97 -25.88 -9.53
CA THR A 124 -3.10 -24.68 -10.38
C THR A 124 -4.23 -23.74 -9.99
N ASP A 125 -5.26 -24.24 -9.28
CA ASP A 125 -6.47 -23.51 -8.90
C ASP A 125 -6.77 -23.53 -7.38
N LEU A 126 -5.91 -24.16 -6.56
CA LEU A 126 -6.18 -24.45 -5.15
C LEU A 126 -5.06 -23.95 -4.24
N LEU A 127 -5.45 -23.05 -3.33
CA LEU A 127 -4.59 -22.50 -2.29
C LEU A 127 -4.89 -23.17 -0.95
N SER A 128 -3.83 -23.58 -0.26
CA SER A 128 -3.83 -24.01 1.13
C SER A 128 -3.56 -22.80 2.01
N LEU A 129 -4.49 -22.54 2.93
CA LEU A 129 -4.50 -21.42 3.84
C LEU A 129 -4.70 -21.97 5.26
N PRO A 130 -3.65 -22.44 5.94
CA PRO A 130 -3.74 -22.94 7.31
C PRO A 130 -4.58 -22.03 8.21
N ASN A 131 -4.34 -20.71 8.11
CA ASN A 131 -5.24 -19.67 8.61
C ASN A 131 -5.69 -18.75 7.48
N VAL A 132 -6.91 -18.23 7.61
CA VAL A 132 -7.42 -17.11 6.82
C VAL A 132 -7.92 -16.01 7.75
N ASN A 133 -7.44 -14.79 7.53
CA ASN A 133 -7.79 -13.62 8.31
C ASN A 133 -8.48 -12.57 7.41
N PRO A 134 -9.33 -11.68 7.96
CA PRO A 134 -10.11 -10.72 7.19
C PRO A 134 -9.28 -9.60 6.56
N ASP A 135 -8.00 -9.47 6.92
CA ASP A 135 -7.16 -8.35 6.55
C ASP A 135 -6.18 -8.72 5.41
N ALA A 136 -6.11 -10.00 5.03
CA ALA A 136 -5.25 -10.48 3.95
C ALA A 136 -5.95 -10.39 2.59
N ALA A 137 -5.19 -9.96 1.57
CA ALA A 137 -5.62 -9.99 0.19
C ALA A 137 -4.68 -10.83 -0.68
N PHE A 138 -5.25 -11.34 -1.77
CA PHE A 138 -4.57 -12.18 -2.76
C PHE A 138 -4.72 -11.55 -4.14
N GLY A 139 -3.71 -11.67 -4.98
CA GLY A 139 -3.76 -11.31 -6.39
C GLY A 139 -3.62 -12.54 -7.27
N MET A 140 -4.22 -12.53 -8.44
CA MET A 140 -4.04 -13.57 -9.45
C MET A 140 -3.88 -12.95 -10.83
N GLN A 141 -2.92 -13.47 -11.59
CA GLN A 141 -2.79 -13.19 -13.01
C GLN A 141 -3.58 -14.24 -13.78
N MET A 142 -4.43 -13.79 -14.70
CA MET A 142 -5.25 -14.65 -15.55
C MET A 142 -4.68 -14.72 -16.97
N SER A 143 -4.91 -15.83 -17.64
CA SER A 143 -4.65 -16.04 -19.06
C SER A 143 -5.95 -16.40 -19.81
N ILE A 144 -6.02 -16.00 -21.08
CA ILE A 144 -7.06 -16.43 -22.02
C ILE A 144 -6.40 -17.49 -22.90
N GLU A 145 -6.77 -18.77 -22.70
CA GLU A 145 -6.24 -19.91 -23.43
C GLU A 145 -7.10 -20.28 -24.64
N ASP A 146 -8.42 -20.16 -24.52
CA ASP A 146 -9.37 -20.36 -25.62
C ASP A 146 -10.10 -19.05 -25.94
N SER A 147 -10.54 -18.91 -27.19
CA SER A 147 -11.39 -17.81 -27.63
C SER A 147 -12.68 -17.73 -26.83
N LEU A 148 -13.05 -16.52 -26.40
CA LEU A 148 -14.28 -16.24 -25.63
C LEU A 148 -15.42 -15.70 -26.52
N VAL A 149 -15.27 -15.75 -27.85
CA VAL A 149 -16.20 -15.11 -28.81
C VAL A 149 -17.64 -15.64 -28.70
N ASP A 150 -17.82 -16.91 -28.33
CA ASP A 150 -19.14 -17.53 -28.18
C ASP A 150 -19.80 -17.26 -26.81
N THR A 151 -19.13 -16.50 -25.94
CA THR A 151 -19.61 -16.18 -24.59
C THR A 151 -19.79 -14.68 -24.42
N ASN A 152 -21.00 -14.25 -24.05
CA ASN A 152 -21.26 -12.83 -23.75
C ASN A 152 -20.75 -12.41 -22.36
N THR A 153 -20.55 -13.36 -21.47
CA THR A 153 -20.13 -13.13 -20.09
C THR A 153 -19.19 -14.23 -19.61
N VAL A 154 -18.20 -13.86 -18.82
CA VAL A 154 -17.35 -14.78 -18.06
C VAL A 154 -17.59 -14.61 -16.57
N CYS A 155 -17.42 -15.70 -15.84
CA CYS A 155 -17.59 -15.74 -14.39
C CYS A 155 -16.28 -16.16 -13.71
N PHE A 156 -16.01 -15.54 -12.57
CA PHE A 156 -14.98 -15.93 -11.62
C PHE A 156 -15.66 -16.27 -10.31
N GLN A 157 -15.31 -17.40 -9.73
CA GLN A 157 -15.86 -17.84 -8.45
C GLN A 157 -14.74 -18.25 -7.50
N ALA A 158 -14.60 -17.51 -6.41
CA ALA A 158 -13.74 -17.88 -5.28
C ALA A 158 -14.58 -18.60 -4.23
N ALA A 159 -14.21 -19.84 -3.91
CA ALA A 159 -14.81 -20.64 -2.86
C ALA A 159 -13.79 -20.88 -1.74
N LEU A 160 -14.03 -20.26 -0.58
CA LEU A 160 -13.21 -20.38 0.63
C LEU A 160 -13.90 -21.34 1.60
N LEU A 161 -13.38 -22.54 1.73
CA LEU A 161 -13.77 -23.52 2.74
C LEU A 161 -12.88 -23.32 3.97
N TYR A 162 -13.46 -23.19 5.17
CA TYR A 162 -12.72 -23.00 6.41
C TYR A 162 -13.49 -23.52 7.62
N THR A 163 -12.78 -23.74 8.73
CA THR A 163 -13.35 -24.04 10.04
C THR A 163 -13.40 -22.74 10.84
N SER A 164 -14.59 -22.35 11.28
CA SER A 164 -14.76 -21.14 12.09
C SER A 164 -14.22 -21.32 13.52
N SER A 165 -14.03 -20.21 14.25
CA SER A 165 -13.66 -20.24 15.68
C SER A 165 -14.68 -20.94 16.59
N LYS A 166 -15.87 -21.28 16.07
CA LYS A 166 -16.90 -22.06 16.77
C LYS A 166 -16.88 -23.56 16.42
N GLY A 167 -15.91 -24.03 15.64
CA GLY A 167 -15.80 -25.42 15.21
C GLY A 167 -16.68 -25.81 14.02
N GLU A 168 -17.39 -24.86 13.41
CA GLU A 168 -18.23 -25.15 12.24
C GLU A 168 -17.43 -25.07 10.94
N ARG A 169 -17.60 -26.07 10.08
CA ARG A 169 -17.07 -26.04 8.71
C ARG A 169 -18.00 -25.21 7.82
N ARG A 170 -17.48 -24.13 7.25
CA ARG A 170 -18.24 -23.17 6.43
C ARG A 170 -17.60 -22.99 5.07
N ILE A 171 -18.42 -22.67 4.07
CA ILE A 171 -17.97 -22.26 2.74
C ILE A 171 -18.46 -20.83 2.51
N ARG A 172 -17.54 -19.92 2.20
CA ARG A 172 -17.85 -18.58 1.69
C ARG A 172 -17.59 -18.56 0.19
N VAL A 173 -18.58 -18.12 -0.58
CA VAL A 173 -18.48 -18.04 -2.04
C VAL A 173 -18.63 -16.59 -2.48
N HIS A 174 -17.70 -16.14 -3.33
CA HIS A 174 -17.80 -14.88 -4.06
C HIS A 174 -17.90 -15.20 -5.55
N THR A 175 -18.89 -14.63 -6.23
CA THR A 175 -19.06 -14.79 -7.68
C THR A 175 -19.06 -13.42 -8.34
N LEU A 176 -18.16 -13.24 -9.30
CA LEU A 176 -18.04 -12.05 -10.13
C LEU A 176 -18.35 -12.44 -11.58
N CYS A 177 -19.26 -11.71 -12.22
CA CYS A 177 -19.60 -11.89 -13.62
C CYS A 177 -19.19 -10.63 -14.39
N LEU A 178 -18.44 -10.80 -15.47
CA LEU A 178 -17.96 -9.69 -16.32
C LEU A 178 -18.42 -9.90 -17.76
N PRO A 179 -18.78 -8.82 -18.48
CA PRO A 179 -19.08 -8.90 -19.91
C PRO A 179 -17.81 -9.20 -20.72
N VAL A 180 -17.98 -9.89 -21.84
CA VAL A 180 -16.91 -10.13 -22.83
C VAL A 180 -17.07 -9.12 -23.97
N THR A 181 -15.95 -8.59 -24.45
CA THR A 181 -15.92 -7.66 -25.58
C THR A 181 -14.75 -7.98 -26.51
N ASN A 182 -14.93 -7.66 -27.78
CA ASN A 182 -13.88 -7.63 -28.79
C ASN A 182 -13.46 -6.20 -29.16
N GLN A 183 -14.02 -5.18 -28.49
CA GLN A 183 -13.74 -3.77 -28.73
C GLN A 183 -12.72 -3.24 -27.72
N LEU A 184 -11.60 -2.74 -28.22
CA LEU A 184 -10.53 -2.19 -27.38
C LEU A 184 -11.00 -0.97 -26.55
N SER A 185 -11.92 -0.17 -27.09
CA SER A 185 -12.53 0.97 -26.38
C SER A 185 -13.28 0.54 -25.11
N GLU A 186 -14.00 -0.58 -25.16
CA GLU A 186 -14.73 -1.13 -24.01
C GLU A 186 -13.78 -1.71 -22.96
N ILE A 187 -12.66 -2.31 -23.37
CA ILE A 187 -11.61 -2.78 -22.45
C ILE A 187 -11.06 -1.60 -21.64
N TYR A 188 -10.74 -0.47 -22.29
CA TYR A 188 -10.27 0.73 -21.60
C TYR A 188 -11.36 1.33 -20.71
N ALA A 189 -12.61 1.38 -21.16
CA ALA A 189 -13.72 1.89 -20.36
C ALA A 189 -14.01 1.04 -19.11
N GLY A 190 -13.77 -0.27 -19.18
CA GLY A 190 -13.93 -1.21 -18.05
C GLY A 190 -12.70 -1.38 -17.16
N ALA A 191 -11.59 -0.70 -17.45
CA ALA A 191 -10.33 -0.89 -16.74
C ALA A 191 -10.36 -0.26 -15.33
N ASP A 192 -10.04 -1.08 -14.32
CA ASP A 192 -9.85 -0.62 -12.94
C ASP A 192 -8.35 -0.34 -12.69
N GLN A 193 -7.97 0.94 -12.73
CA GLN A 193 -6.59 1.36 -12.47
C GLN A 193 -6.07 0.97 -11.07
N GLN A 194 -6.93 0.88 -10.05
CA GLN A 194 -6.52 0.50 -8.71
C GLN A 194 -6.15 -0.98 -8.67
N ALA A 195 -7.00 -1.83 -9.24
CA ALA A 195 -6.73 -3.26 -9.36
C ALA A 195 -5.48 -3.55 -10.22
N ILE A 196 -5.31 -2.83 -11.33
CA ILE A 196 -4.12 -2.93 -12.19
C ILE A 196 -2.85 -2.63 -11.40
N ILE A 197 -2.80 -1.50 -10.69
CA ILE A 197 -1.63 -1.12 -9.88
C ILE A 197 -1.39 -2.12 -8.75
N GLY A 198 -2.44 -2.59 -8.10
CA GLY A 198 -2.35 -3.59 -7.04
C GLY A 198 -1.77 -4.93 -7.51
N LEU A 199 -2.02 -5.32 -8.77
CA LEU A 199 -1.43 -6.51 -9.40
C LEU A 199 -0.01 -6.24 -9.90
N LEU A 200 0.24 -5.11 -10.56
CA LEU A 200 1.57 -4.71 -11.02
C LEU A 200 2.58 -4.63 -9.88
N ALA A 201 2.18 -4.09 -8.71
CA ALA A 201 3.02 -4.08 -7.51
C ALA A 201 3.42 -5.50 -7.08
N LYS A 202 2.49 -6.46 -7.13
CA LYS A 202 2.75 -7.87 -6.78
C LYS A 202 3.70 -8.54 -7.77
N MET A 203 3.53 -8.28 -9.06
CA MET A 203 4.41 -8.79 -10.11
C MET A 203 5.82 -8.16 -10.03
N ALA A 204 5.91 -6.88 -9.71
CA ALA A 204 7.18 -6.18 -9.54
C ALA A 204 7.99 -6.71 -8.36
N VAL A 205 7.33 -7.12 -7.25
CA VAL A 205 8.00 -7.83 -6.16
C VAL A 205 8.60 -9.14 -6.64
N ASP A 206 7.83 -9.96 -7.35
CA ASP A 206 8.32 -11.25 -7.84
C ASP A 206 9.50 -11.06 -8.80
N ARG A 207 9.42 -10.09 -9.72
CA ARG A 207 10.51 -9.72 -10.64
C ARG A 207 11.75 -9.21 -9.90
N SER A 208 11.57 -8.46 -8.82
CA SER A 208 12.69 -7.92 -8.02
C SER A 208 13.52 -9.03 -7.38
N VAL A 209 12.87 -10.12 -6.98
CA VAL A 209 13.51 -11.28 -6.35
C VAL A 209 14.05 -12.27 -7.39
N SER A 210 13.33 -12.48 -8.50
CA SER A 210 13.70 -13.48 -9.51
C SER A 210 14.73 -12.98 -10.52
N SER A 211 14.81 -11.66 -10.74
CA SER A 211 15.71 -11.02 -11.72
C SER A 211 16.53 -9.93 -11.04
N SER A 212 16.02 -8.71 -10.99
CA SER A 212 16.63 -7.60 -10.26
C SER A 212 15.62 -6.50 -9.97
N LEU A 213 15.95 -5.63 -9.01
CA LEU A 213 15.15 -4.44 -8.73
C LEU A 213 15.09 -3.50 -9.95
N SER A 214 16.16 -3.41 -10.75
CA SER A 214 16.19 -2.59 -11.96
C SER A 214 15.16 -3.07 -12.98
N ASP A 215 15.12 -4.38 -13.24
CA ASP A 215 14.20 -4.97 -14.21
C ASP A 215 12.74 -4.82 -13.78
N ALA A 216 12.48 -4.91 -12.47
CA ALA A 216 11.14 -4.67 -11.92
C ALA A 216 10.68 -3.22 -12.14
N ARG A 217 11.58 -2.25 -11.92
CA ARG A 217 11.29 -0.83 -12.15
C ARG A 217 11.05 -0.54 -13.63
N GLU A 218 11.88 -1.10 -14.51
CA GLU A 218 11.71 -0.96 -15.96
C GLU A 218 10.39 -1.57 -16.43
N ALA A 219 10.05 -2.77 -15.95
CA ALA A 219 8.78 -3.42 -16.26
C ALA A 219 7.55 -2.58 -15.84
N LEU A 220 7.61 -1.88 -14.70
CA LEU A 220 6.56 -0.96 -14.27
C LEU A 220 6.42 0.23 -15.25
N ILE A 221 7.54 0.81 -15.69
CA ILE A 221 7.53 1.92 -16.65
C ILE A 221 6.99 1.44 -18.00
N ASN A 222 7.44 0.27 -18.47
CA ASN A 222 6.98 -0.35 -19.72
C ASN A 222 5.48 -0.63 -19.68
N ALA A 223 4.93 -1.12 -18.57
CA ALA A 223 3.48 -1.32 -18.43
C ALA A 223 2.68 -0.02 -18.61
N ALA A 224 3.20 1.12 -18.13
CA ALA A 224 2.59 2.43 -18.39
C ALA A 224 2.68 2.79 -19.88
N MET A 225 3.86 2.64 -20.50
CA MET A 225 4.09 2.99 -21.89
C MET A 225 3.22 2.16 -22.83
N ASP A 226 3.16 0.85 -22.63
CA ASP A 226 2.38 -0.08 -23.45
C ASP A 226 0.89 0.24 -23.40
N ALA A 227 0.36 0.53 -22.20
CA ALA A 227 -1.04 0.91 -22.02
C ALA A 227 -1.38 2.24 -22.72
N LEU A 228 -0.49 3.25 -22.62
CA LEU A 228 -0.68 4.55 -23.26
C LEU A 228 -0.52 4.48 -24.78
N ALA A 229 0.45 3.72 -25.28
CA ALA A 229 0.68 3.51 -26.70
C ALA A 229 -0.49 2.77 -27.36
N SER A 230 -0.96 1.68 -26.73
CA SER A 230 -2.10 0.91 -27.19
C SER A 230 -3.38 1.75 -27.23
N PHE A 231 -3.63 2.58 -26.20
CA PHE A 231 -4.75 3.52 -26.22
C PHE A 231 -4.57 4.59 -27.29
N GLY A 232 -3.37 5.12 -27.45
CA GLY A 232 -3.05 6.10 -28.50
C GLY A 232 -3.39 5.61 -29.91
N ASN A 233 -3.26 4.30 -30.18
CA ASN A 233 -3.64 3.71 -31.47
C ASN A 233 -5.15 3.70 -31.73
N THR A 234 -5.98 3.89 -30.71
CA THR A 234 -7.44 4.05 -30.87
C THR A 234 -7.86 5.48 -31.23
N ILE A 235 -6.95 6.44 -31.11
CA ILE A 235 -7.20 7.87 -31.32
C ILE A 235 -6.64 8.31 -32.69
N PRO A 236 -7.37 9.13 -33.48
CA PRO A 236 -6.89 9.65 -34.74
C PRO A 236 -5.54 10.39 -34.61
N PRO A 237 -4.61 10.25 -35.58
CA PRO A 237 -3.30 10.93 -35.54
C PRO A 237 -3.35 12.43 -35.26
N ALA A 238 -4.34 13.14 -35.82
CA ALA A 238 -4.52 14.58 -35.63
C ALA A 238 -4.72 14.98 -34.15
N GLN A 239 -5.30 14.10 -33.33
CA GLN A 239 -5.57 14.35 -31.91
C GLN A 239 -4.39 13.95 -30.99
N ARG A 240 -3.34 13.32 -31.53
CA ARG A 240 -2.15 12.88 -30.80
C ARG A 240 -1.02 13.91 -30.75
N ILE A 241 -1.11 14.98 -31.54
CA ILE A 241 -0.02 15.95 -31.69
C ILE A 241 0.10 16.77 -30.40
N GLY A 242 1.27 16.70 -29.76
CA GLY A 242 1.61 17.51 -28.58
C GLY A 242 0.98 17.04 -27.25
N SER A 243 0.10 16.04 -27.27
CA SER A 243 -0.57 15.50 -26.08
C SER A 243 -0.04 14.12 -25.70
N LEU A 244 -0.29 13.68 -24.46
CA LEU A 244 -0.12 12.29 -24.04
C LEU A 244 -1.51 11.62 -24.06
N PRO A 245 -1.80 10.70 -24.99
CA PRO A 245 -3.10 10.06 -25.05
C PRO A 245 -3.29 9.15 -23.83
N ILE A 246 -4.31 9.42 -23.03
CA ILE A 246 -4.65 8.64 -21.84
C ILE A 246 -6.17 8.59 -21.68
N CYS A 247 -6.72 7.41 -21.41
CA CYS A 247 -8.14 7.29 -21.13
C CYS A 247 -8.43 7.69 -19.67
N TYR A 248 -9.65 8.16 -19.43
CA TYR A 248 -10.06 8.65 -18.11
C TYR A 248 -9.87 7.60 -17.01
N THR A 249 -10.18 6.34 -17.30
CA THR A 249 -10.09 5.21 -16.36
C THR A 249 -8.66 4.85 -15.98
N LEU A 250 -7.67 5.16 -16.83
CA LEU A 250 -6.24 4.92 -16.57
C LEU A 250 -5.46 6.19 -16.22
N ARG A 251 -6.13 7.33 -16.01
CA ARG A 251 -5.46 8.63 -15.84
C ARG A 251 -4.47 8.69 -14.68
N MET A 252 -4.67 7.89 -13.63
CA MET A 252 -3.77 7.83 -12.47
C MET A 252 -2.68 6.76 -12.61
N ILE A 253 -2.68 5.94 -13.66
CA ILE A 253 -1.64 4.90 -13.86
C ILE A 253 -0.23 5.50 -13.83
N PRO A 254 0.10 6.60 -14.55
CA PRO A 254 1.42 7.19 -14.47
C PRO A 254 1.78 7.66 -13.05
N THR A 255 0.82 8.28 -12.35
CA THR A 255 1.01 8.78 -10.98
C THR A 255 1.27 7.64 -10.00
N PHE A 256 0.47 6.57 -10.06
CA PHE A 256 0.64 5.42 -9.18
C PHE A 256 1.92 4.64 -9.48
N ILE A 257 2.33 4.53 -10.74
CA ILE A 257 3.61 3.91 -11.11
C ILE A 257 4.77 4.74 -10.58
N LEU A 258 4.74 6.07 -10.73
CA LEU A 258 5.76 6.94 -10.15
C LEU A 258 5.82 6.80 -8.62
N ALA A 259 4.67 6.75 -7.96
CA ALA A 259 4.58 6.55 -6.52
C ALA A 259 5.15 5.18 -6.10
N LEU A 260 4.86 4.09 -6.83
CA LEU A 260 5.48 2.78 -6.61
C LEU A 260 7.00 2.85 -6.76
N LEU A 261 7.51 3.50 -7.81
CA LEU A 261 8.95 3.66 -8.06
C LEU A 261 9.66 4.46 -6.95
N LYS A 262 8.93 5.29 -6.18
CA LYS A 262 9.42 6.06 -5.03
C LYS A 262 9.15 5.38 -3.67
N SER A 263 8.33 4.34 -3.63
CA SER A 263 8.02 3.59 -2.41
C SER A 263 9.25 2.87 -1.83
N LYS A 264 9.23 2.56 -0.53
CA LYS A 264 10.30 1.81 0.14
C LYS A 264 10.62 0.47 -0.53
N ALA A 265 9.63 -0.18 -1.16
CA ALA A 265 9.82 -1.43 -1.89
C ALA A 265 10.74 -1.25 -3.10
N PHE A 266 10.54 -0.20 -3.90
CA PHE A 266 11.16 -0.06 -5.22
C PHE A 266 12.12 1.12 -5.40
N ARG A 267 12.21 2.04 -4.43
CA ARG A 267 13.10 3.22 -4.51
C ARG A 267 14.57 2.84 -4.57
N VAL A 268 15.34 3.62 -5.31
CA VAL A 268 16.80 3.52 -5.45
C VAL A 268 17.44 4.88 -5.22
N GLY A 269 18.74 4.94 -4.92
CA GLY A 269 19.43 6.21 -4.68
C GLY A 269 19.15 6.84 -3.30
N VAL A 270 18.30 6.20 -2.48
CA VAL A 270 17.97 6.65 -1.13
C VAL A 270 18.34 5.55 -0.15
N ASN A 271 19.00 5.91 0.95
CA ASN A 271 19.37 4.99 2.02
C ASN A 271 18.13 4.27 2.55
N THR A 272 17.98 2.99 2.22
CA THR A 272 16.83 2.18 2.62
C THR A 272 17.33 0.91 3.27
N PRO A 273 17.08 0.71 4.58
CA PRO A 273 17.40 -0.56 5.24
C PRO A 273 16.76 -1.74 4.52
N LEU A 274 17.48 -2.85 4.42
CA LEU A 274 17.03 -4.03 3.67
C LEU A 274 15.74 -4.61 4.26
N ASP A 275 15.63 -4.66 5.58
CA ASP A 275 14.44 -5.15 6.28
C ASP A 275 13.20 -4.28 5.98
N ASP A 276 13.34 -2.95 5.96
CA ASP A 276 12.25 -2.03 5.60
C ASP A 276 11.80 -2.22 4.15
N ARG A 277 12.75 -2.41 3.23
CA ARG A 277 12.45 -2.66 1.82
C ARG A 277 11.70 -3.96 1.64
N VAL A 278 12.19 -5.04 2.24
CA VAL A 278 11.59 -6.36 2.15
C VAL A 278 10.21 -6.38 2.81
N PHE A 279 10.03 -5.65 3.91
CA PHE A 279 8.71 -5.45 4.51
C PHE A 279 7.77 -4.68 3.56
N GLY A 280 8.24 -3.61 2.91
CA GLY A 280 7.47 -2.92 1.87
C GLY A 280 7.03 -3.85 0.73
N MET A 281 7.92 -4.74 0.27
CA MET A 281 7.57 -5.78 -0.72
C MET A 281 6.50 -6.75 -0.20
N GLN A 282 6.52 -7.10 1.09
CA GLN A 282 5.51 -7.97 1.70
C GLN A 282 4.15 -7.29 1.80
N GLN A 283 4.13 -5.99 2.10
CA GLN A 283 2.90 -5.19 2.09
C GLN A 283 2.28 -5.18 0.68
N CYS A 284 3.09 -5.04 -0.38
CA CYS A 284 2.59 -5.18 -1.76
C CYS A 284 1.95 -6.55 -2.03
N LYS A 285 2.47 -7.63 -1.45
CA LYS A 285 1.95 -9.00 -1.63
C LYS A 285 0.68 -9.29 -0.84
N SER A 286 0.48 -8.66 0.33
CA SER A 286 -0.53 -9.09 1.30
C SER A 286 -1.64 -8.07 1.59
N LEU A 287 -1.40 -6.77 1.38
CA LEU A 287 -2.40 -5.75 1.67
C LEU A 287 -3.57 -5.76 0.65
N PRO A 288 -4.81 -5.52 1.11
CA PRO A 288 -5.92 -5.14 0.25
C PRO A 288 -5.60 -3.91 -0.59
N VAL A 289 -6.15 -3.85 -1.81
CA VAL A 289 -5.78 -2.85 -2.81
C VAL A 289 -5.91 -1.40 -2.30
N GLY A 290 -6.98 -1.07 -1.57
CA GLY A 290 -7.17 0.27 -1.02
C GLY A 290 -6.10 0.66 0.00
N GLN A 291 -5.69 -0.26 0.87
CA GLN A 291 -4.65 -0.03 1.87
C GLN A 291 -3.26 0.06 1.21
N LEU A 292 -3.00 -0.78 0.21
CA LEU A 292 -1.78 -0.73 -0.58
C LEU A 292 -1.66 0.62 -1.29
N LEU A 293 -2.71 1.09 -1.95
CA LEU A 293 -2.69 2.38 -2.64
C LEU A 293 -2.44 3.53 -1.66
N LYS A 294 -3.11 3.54 -0.51
CA LYS A 294 -2.86 4.55 0.53
C LYS A 294 -1.42 4.53 1.07
N SER A 295 -0.80 3.35 1.15
CA SER A 295 0.62 3.24 1.54
C SER A 295 1.61 3.73 0.48
N VAL A 296 1.18 3.82 -0.78
CA VAL A 296 2.01 4.20 -1.92
C VAL A 296 1.78 5.67 -2.32
N TYR A 297 0.51 6.08 -2.39
CA TYR A 297 0.05 7.44 -2.64
C TYR A 297 -0.88 7.81 -1.47
N ALA A 298 -0.30 8.46 -0.47
CA ALA A 298 -0.97 8.89 0.74
C ALA A 298 -2.11 9.89 0.48
N ASP A 299 -3.06 9.93 1.41
CA ASP A 299 -4.13 10.94 1.39
C ASP A 299 -3.64 12.19 2.13
N LEU A 300 -3.67 13.36 1.46
CA LEU A 300 -3.23 14.64 2.03
C LEU A 300 -4.42 15.61 2.13
N TYR A 301 -4.64 16.18 3.30
CA TYR A 301 -5.79 17.02 3.62
C TYR A 301 -5.35 18.39 4.19
N PRO A 302 -5.96 19.51 3.76
CA PRO A 302 -5.75 20.82 4.38
C PRO A 302 -6.70 21.00 5.59
N VAL A 303 -6.17 20.91 6.80
CA VAL A 303 -6.98 20.89 8.04
C VAL A 303 -7.07 22.24 8.76
N HIS A 304 -6.31 23.24 8.33
CA HIS A 304 -6.26 24.56 8.98
C HIS A 304 -7.57 25.37 8.92
N GLY A 305 -8.54 24.97 8.09
CA GLY A 305 -9.88 25.57 8.03
C GLY A 305 -10.97 24.52 8.14
N ILE A 306 -10.80 23.54 9.04
CA ILE A 306 -11.64 22.35 9.14
C ILE A 306 -13.13 22.68 9.35
N GLU A 307 -13.43 23.76 10.08
CA GLU A 307 -14.79 24.24 10.35
C GLU A 307 -15.55 24.75 9.11
N LYS A 308 -14.84 25.04 8.01
CA LYS A 308 -15.44 25.56 6.77
C LYS A 308 -16.00 24.46 5.88
N TYR A 309 -15.66 23.20 6.15
CA TYR A 309 -16.08 22.07 5.33
C TYR A 309 -17.41 21.50 5.82
N ASN A 310 -18.23 21.03 4.88
CA ASN A 310 -19.47 20.34 5.21
C ASN A 310 -19.17 19.08 6.03
N THR A 311 -20.03 18.80 7.00
CA THR A 311 -19.93 17.60 7.83
C THR A 311 -20.89 16.52 7.35
N GLU A 312 -20.55 15.28 7.64
CA GLU A 312 -21.40 14.11 7.48
C GLU A 312 -21.53 13.38 8.81
N LYS A 313 -22.75 12.96 9.14
CA LYS A 313 -23.01 12.19 10.34
C LYS A 313 -22.66 10.73 10.12
N LYS A 314 -21.70 10.20 10.89
CA LYS A 314 -21.31 8.79 10.90
C LYS A 314 -21.50 8.24 12.31
N GLY A 315 -22.55 7.46 12.51
CA GLY A 315 -22.96 7.05 13.86
C GLY A 315 -23.34 8.28 14.71
N ASP A 316 -22.64 8.45 15.83
CA ASP A 316 -22.86 9.55 16.77
C ASP A 316 -21.93 10.75 16.58
N ILE A 317 -20.94 10.66 15.66
CA ILE A 317 -19.98 11.74 15.40
C ILE A 317 -20.28 12.48 14.09
N LEU A 318 -19.91 13.78 14.07
CA LEU A 318 -19.90 14.61 12.88
C LEU A 318 -18.49 14.66 12.31
N VAL A 319 -18.34 14.18 11.07
CA VAL A 319 -17.05 14.07 10.39
C VAL A 319 -16.98 15.10 9.26
N PRO A 320 -15.98 15.99 9.23
CA PRO A 320 -15.79 16.95 8.13
C PRO A 320 -15.38 16.25 6.83
N LYS A 321 -15.92 16.71 5.70
CA LYS A 321 -15.56 16.24 4.35
C LYS A 321 -14.47 17.11 3.75
N LEU A 322 -13.21 16.78 4.03
CA LEU A 322 -12.06 17.50 3.51
C LEU A 322 -11.71 17.07 2.08
N PRO A 323 -11.26 18.00 1.22
CA PRO A 323 -10.72 17.65 -0.09
C PRO A 323 -9.36 16.98 0.02
N LEU A 324 -9.05 16.11 -0.93
CA LEU A 324 -7.72 15.56 -1.12
C LEU A 324 -6.85 16.51 -1.93
N LEU A 325 -5.62 16.71 -1.49
CA LEU A 325 -4.60 17.44 -2.20
C LEU A 325 -3.64 16.48 -2.89
N HIS A 326 -3.06 16.95 -3.99
CA HIS A 326 -1.97 16.26 -4.66
C HIS A 326 -0.73 16.22 -3.79
N LEU A 327 0.05 15.13 -3.89
CA LEU A 327 1.29 14.92 -3.14
C LEU A 327 2.48 15.69 -3.75
N SER A 328 2.35 17.01 -3.75
CA SER A 328 3.38 17.97 -4.15
C SER A 328 3.56 19.02 -3.07
N SER A 329 4.82 19.39 -2.79
CA SER A 329 5.17 20.51 -1.92
C SER A 329 4.59 21.85 -2.38
N ALA A 330 4.22 21.98 -3.65
CA ALA A 330 3.52 23.16 -4.16
C ALA A 330 2.14 23.40 -3.49
N ASN A 331 1.54 22.37 -2.89
CA ASN A 331 0.27 22.48 -2.15
C ASN A 331 0.47 22.80 -0.66
N ILE A 332 1.71 22.90 -0.19
CA ILE A 332 2.06 23.13 1.21
C ILE A 332 2.49 24.58 1.40
N ASP A 333 1.64 25.37 2.03
CA ASP A 333 1.91 26.75 2.40
C ASP A 333 2.38 26.86 3.86
N ARG A 334 3.23 27.86 4.14
CA ARG A 334 3.72 28.12 5.51
C ARG A 334 2.61 28.56 6.46
N THR A 335 1.52 29.09 5.95
CA THR A 335 0.33 29.52 6.70
C THR A 335 -0.69 28.40 6.89
N GLY A 336 -0.42 27.20 6.37
CA GLY A 336 -1.33 26.06 6.45
C GLY A 336 -0.98 25.06 7.56
N VAL A 337 -1.95 24.18 7.80
CA VAL A 337 -1.81 22.94 8.55
C VAL A 337 -2.38 21.82 7.68
N TYR A 338 -1.66 20.71 7.61
CA TYR A 338 -1.96 19.61 6.71
C TYR A 338 -1.88 18.27 7.43
N LEU A 339 -2.88 17.41 7.22
CA LEU A 339 -2.87 16.03 7.69
C LEU A 339 -2.56 15.11 6.53
N MET A 340 -1.60 14.21 6.69
CA MET A 340 -1.27 13.17 5.71
C MET A 340 -1.47 11.79 6.34
N ASP A 341 -2.22 10.93 5.66
CA ASP A 341 -2.50 9.56 6.06
C ASP A 341 -1.80 8.57 5.10
N THR A 342 -0.73 7.93 5.58
CA THR A 342 0.09 6.98 4.82
C THR A 342 -0.29 5.53 5.08
N PHE A 343 -1.51 5.29 5.57
CA PHE A 343 -2.02 4.02 6.09
C PHE A 343 -1.38 3.59 7.42
N ASP A 344 -0.06 3.55 7.49
CA ASP A 344 0.70 3.05 8.64
C ASP A 344 1.09 4.15 9.66
N THR A 345 1.01 5.41 9.22
CA THR A 345 1.36 6.61 9.96
C THR A 345 0.42 7.76 9.55
N ILE A 346 0.06 8.61 10.50
CA ILE A 346 -0.64 9.87 10.29
C ILE A 346 0.28 11.01 10.72
N TYR A 347 0.56 11.93 9.81
CA TYR A 347 1.36 13.12 10.07
C TYR A 347 0.47 14.35 10.11
N LEU A 348 0.59 15.17 11.15
CA LEU A 348 0.03 16.50 11.20
C LEU A 348 1.16 17.52 11.02
N TYR A 349 1.28 18.06 9.82
CA TYR A 349 2.27 19.07 9.48
C TYR A 349 1.76 20.48 9.80
N VAL A 350 2.51 21.23 10.61
CA VAL A 350 2.16 22.58 11.05
C VAL A 350 3.14 23.57 10.43
N GLY A 351 2.64 24.44 9.56
CA GLY A 351 3.42 25.52 8.95
C GLY A 351 3.88 26.57 9.97
N SER A 352 5.01 27.23 9.71
CA SER A 352 5.57 28.25 10.62
C SER A 352 4.66 29.45 10.87
N GLY A 353 3.74 29.73 9.94
CA GLY A 353 2.73 30.77 10.00
C GLY A 353 1.31 30.22 10.16
N ALA A 354 1.15 28.99 10.67
CA ALA A 354 -0.16 28.38 10.88
C ALA A 354 -1.11 29.29 11.70
N PRO A 355 -2.43 29.21 11.49
CA PRO A 355 -3.39 30.08 12.16
C PRO A 355 -3.32 29.90 13.68
N GLN A 356 -3.21 31.01 14.42
CA GLN A 356 -2.99 30.98 15.87
C GLN A 356 -4.17 30.36 16.62
N ASP A 357 -5.38 30.53 16.11
CA ASP A 357 -6.60 29.88 16.58
C ASP A 357 -6.49 28.36 16.44
N PHE A 358 -6.02 27.81 15.31
CA PHE A 358 -5.79 26.37 15.18
C PHE A 358 -4.76 25.87 16.20
N VAL A 359 -3.65 26.58 16.36
CA VAL A 359 -2.58 26.18 17.31
C VAL A 359 -3.07 26.17 18.76
N ARG A 360 -3.93 27.12 19.14
CA ARG A 360 -4.51 27.18 20.50
C ARG A 360 -5.64 26.18 20.70
N GLU A 361 -6.59 26.14 19.76
CA GLU A 361 -7.84 25.38 19.90
C GLU A 361 -7.66 23.89 19.59
N VAL A 362 -6.60 23.48 18.88
CA VAL A 362 -6.37 22.07 18.53
C VAL A 362 -5.09 21.51 19.16
N LEU A 363 -4.02 22.30 19.25
CA LEU A 363 -2.71 21.82 19.75
C LEU A 363 -2.40 22.26 21.19
N ASP A 364 -3.29 23.00 21.84
CA ASP A 364 -3.13 23.55 23.20
C ASP A 364 -1.81 24.32 23.41
N ALA A 365 -1.38 25.07 22.39
CA ALA A 365 -0.14 25.86 22.45
C ALA A 365 -0.41 27.36 22.23
N PRO A 366 0.29 28.27 22.93
CA PRO A 366 0.08 29.71 22.79
C PRO A 366 0.57 30.28 21.44
N SER A 367 1.54 29.61 20.81
CA SER A 367 2.17 29.97 19.54
C SER A 367 2.82 28.74 18.87
N PHE A 368 3.15 28.87 17.57
CA PHE A 368 3.85 27.83 16.80
C PHE A 368 5.12 27.30 17.51
N THR A 369 5.94 28.20 18.05
CA THR A 369 7.20 27.84 18.70
C THR A 369 7.01 27.09 20.02
N ALA A 370 5.85 27.22 20.64
CA ALA A 370 5.49 26.55 21.89
C ALA A 370 4.90 25.15 21.70
N ILE A 371 4.58 24.76 20.46
CA ILE A 371 4.14 23.38 20.16
C ILE A 371 5.29 22.42 20.52
N PRO A 372 5.08 21.41 21.38
CA PRO A 372 6.13 20.48 21.79
C PRO A 372 6.73 19.71 20.59
N GLU A 373 8.07 19.60 20.54
CA GLU A 373 8.71 18.74 19.54
C GLU A 373 8.46 17.26 19.88
N GLY A 374 7.98 16.49 18.90
CA GLY A 374 7.71 15.06 19.09
C GLY A 374 6.38 14.76 19.77
N MET A 375 5.40 15.67 19.70
CA MET A 375 4.01 15.41 20.06
C MET A 375 3.42 14.29 19.19
N ILE A 376 2.72 13.34 19.82
CA ILE A 376 2.25 12.08 19.21
C ILE A 376 0.75 11.84 19.34
N ASP A 377 0.01 12.79 19.92
CA ASP A 377 -1.44 12.78 20.03
C ASP A 377 -1.98 14.21 19.88
N LEU A 378 -3.30 14.37 19.97
CA LEU A 378 -3.96 15.67 20.10
C LEU A 378 -4.61 15.79 21.48
N PRO A 379 -4.54 16.95 22.14
CA PRO A 379 -5.22 17.18 23.41
C PRO A 379 -6.74 17.12 23.23
N GLU A 380 -7.42 16.59 24.24
CA GLU A 380 -8.88 16.58 24.30
C GLU A 380 -9.39 17.92 24.81
N LEU A 381 -9.66 18.84 23.88
CA LEU A 381 -10.18 20.17 24.21
C LEU A 381 -11.68 20.25 23.93
N GLU A 382 -12.40 20.93 24.83
CA GLU A 382 -13.84 21.18 24.73
C GLU A 382 -14.15 22.37 23.81
N ASN A 383 -13.82 22.24 22.53
CA ASN A 383 -14.19 23.19 21.48
C ASN A 383 -14.47 22.49 20.15
N GLU A 384 -15.26 23.15 19.30
CA GLU A 384 -15.75 22.60 18.03
C GLU A 384 -14.59 22.18 17.10
N LYS A 385 -13.54 23.00 16.99
CA LYS A 385 -12.41 22.74 16.08
C LYS A 385 -11.60 21.51 16.51
N SER A 386 -11.30 21.37 17.81
CA SER A 386 -10.66 20.17 18.36
C SER A 386 -11.52 18.93 18.17
N GLU A 387 -12.81 19.02 18.45
CA GLU A 387 -13.74 17.90 18.29
C GLU A 387 -13.83 17.45 16.82
N MET A 388 -13.99 18.38 15.87
CA MET A 388 -13.99 18.06 14.45
C MET A 388 -12.69 17.39 13.99
N MET A 389 -11.55 17.86 14.47
CA MET A 389 -10.24 17.28 14.14
C MET A 389 -10.10 15.86 14.70
N ARG A 390 -10.48 15.64 15.96
CA ARG A 390 -10.44 14.31 16.60
C ARG A 390 -11.44 13.35 15.94
N ASN A 391 -12.65 13.81 15.60
CA ASN A 391 -13.64 13.02 14.86
C ASN A 391 -13.13 12.63 13.47
N PHE A 392 -12.45 13.54 12.77
CA PHE A 392 -11.85 13.24 11.47
C PHE A 392 -10.75 12.18 11.58
N ILE A 393 -9.82 12.31 12.53
CA ILE A 393 -8.78 11.30 12.76
C ILE A 393 -9.41 9.95 13.16
N THR A 394 -10.44 9.97 14.00
CA THR A 394 -11.15 8.74 14.41
C THR A 394 -11.78 8.04 13.22
N ASP A 395 -12.47 8.77 12.32
CA ASP A 395 -13.02 8.18 11.09
C ASP A 395 -11.91 7.60 10.19
N LEU A 396 -10.75 8.27 10.08
CA LEU A 396 -9.62 7.72 9.33
C LEU A 396 -9.12 6.41 9.95
N LEU A 397 -9.04 6.31 11.27
CA LEU A 397 -8.59 5.13 11.99
C LEU A 397 -9.63 3.99 11.94
N ASP A 398 -10.93 4.29 12.00
CA ASP A 398 -12.00 3.28 11.91
C ASP A 398 -12.10 2.61 10.53
N ASN A 399 -11.62 3.30 9.48
CA ASN A 399 -11.61 2.80 8.11
C ASN A 399 -10.42 1.88 7.79
N ARG A 400 -9.66 1.42 8.79
CA ARG A 400 -8.53 0.48 8.63
C ARG A 400 -8.56 -0.61 9.73
N PRO A 401 -7.93 -1.78 9.51
CA PRO A 401 -8.01 -2.87 10.48
C PRO A 401 -7.13 -2.65 11.71
N GLY A 402 -5.95 -2.03 11.56
CA GLY A 402 -4.95 -1.84 12.62
C GLY A 402 -4.77 -0.40 13.06
N GLY A 403 -3.75 -0.15 13.88
CA GLY A 403 -3.39 1.19 14.31
C GLY A 403 -2.52 1.94 13.29
N ALA A 404 -2.37 3.24 13.51
CA ALA A 404 -1.36 4.06 12.85
C ALA A 404 -0.59 4.84 13.90
N SER A 405 0.70 5.07 13.66
CA SER A 405 1.47 6.02 14.47
C SER A 405 1.01 7.44 14.16
N PHE A 406 0.89 8.31 15.15
CA PHE A 406 0.59 9.72 14.94
C PHE A 406 1.79 10.60 15.31
N TYR A 407 2.05 11.63 14.49
CA TYR A 407 3.13 12.60 14.73
C TYR A 407 2.70 14.01 14.33
N VAL A 408 2.89 14.97 15.24
CA VAL A 408 2.84 16.39 14.91
C VAL A 408 4.23 16.86 14.51
N ILE A 409 4.37 17.42 13.30
CA ILE A 409 5.62 17.88 12.72
C ILE A 409 5.54 19.37 12.45
N ARG A 410 6.36 20.16 13.16
CA ARG A 410 6.54 21.58 12.88
C ARG A 410 7.44 21.79 11.66
N ASP A 411 7.23 22.87 10.93
CA ASP A 411 8.08 23.29 9.79
C ASP A 411 9.57 23.50 10.18
N ASP A 412 9.88 23.75 11.45
CA ASP A 412 11.26 23.88 11.94
C ASP A 412 11.84 22.58 12.52
N SER A 413 11.07 21.49 12.54
CA SER A 413 11.52 20.22 13.13
C SER A 413 12.53 19.50 12.23
N LYS A 414 13.47 18.80 12.87
CA LYS A 414 14.41 17.88 12.19
C LYS A 414 13.69 16.73 11.48
N ARG A 415 12.44 16.43 11.86
CA ARG A 415 11.61 15.38 11.25
C ARG A 415 10.85 15.84 10.02
N ARG A 416 10.95 17.11 9.62
CA ARG A 416 10.30 17.68 8.43
C ARG A 416 10.43 16.81 7.18
N LEU A 417 11.63 16.25 6.95
CA LEU A 417 11.89 15.38 5.80
C LEU A 417 11.02 14.11 5.76
N GLN A 418 10.53 13.62 6.90
CA GLN A 418 9.62 12.46 6.96
C GLN A 418 8.26 12.78 6.33
N PHE A 419 7.80 14.02 6.41
CA PHE A 419 6.57 14.44 5.74
C PHE A 419 6.80 14.63 4.23
N PHE A 420 7.89 15.31 3.86
CA PHE A 420 8.17 15.64 2.46
C PHE A 420 8.66 14.45 1.62
N GLU A 421 9.17 13.37 2.22
CA GLU A 421 9.51 12.15 1.45
C GLU A 421 8.29 11.50 0.78
N HIS A 422 7.08 11.81 1.26
CA HIS A 422 5.82 11.36 0.68
C HIS A 422 5.28 12.25 -0.45
N MET A 423 5.96 13.37 -0.78
CA MET A 423 5.58 14.22 -1.93
C MET A 423 6.01 13.58 -3.25
N VAL A 424 5.35 12.47 -3.60
CA VAL A 424 5.73 11.60 -4.72
C VAL A 424 5.60 12.28 -6.09
N GLU A 425 4.92 13.42 -6.21
CA GLU A 425 4.84 14.19 -7.45
C GLU A 425 6.06 15.10 -7.66
N ASP A 426 6.81 15.40 -6.59
CA ASP A 426 7.97 16.29 -6.66
C ASP A 426 9.23 15.59 -7.18
N ARG A 427 10.17 16.37 -7.69
CA ARG A 427 11.48 15.86 -8.08
C ARG A 427 12.28 15.46 -6.82
N SER A 428 12.99 14.35 -6.92
CA SER A 428 13.95 13.90 -5.89
C SER A 428 15.33 13.71 -6.53
N GLU A 429 16.37 13.49 -5.72
CA GLU A 429 17.75 13.31 -6.20
C GLU A 429 17.88 12.17 -7.22
N SER A 430 17.12 11.09 -7.03
CA SER A 430 17.21 9.85 -7.82
C SER A 430 15.98 9.54 -8.68
N SER A 431 14.96 10.41 -8.68
CA SER A 431 13.71 10.17 -9.40
C SER A 431 13.07 11.46 -9.92
N MET A 432 12.45 11.34 -11.09
CA MET A 432 11.71 12.39 -11.78
C MET A 432 10.53 12.92 -10.93
N SER A 433 10.17 14.19 -11.16
CA SER A 433 8.84 14.72 -10.84
C SER A 433 7.75 14.07 -11.70
N LEU A 434 6.47 14.23 -11.32
CA LEU A 434 5.35 13.76 -12.13
C LEU A 434 5.36 14.38 -13.54
N TYR A 435 5.65 15.68 -13.63
CA TYR A 435 5.76 16.37 -14.91
C TYR A 435 6.86 15.78 -15.79
N GLU A 436 8.08 15.63 -15.27
CA GLU A 436 9.21 15.02 -15.99
C GLU A 436 8.91 13.56 -16.39
N PHE A 437 8.22 12.80 -15.53
CA PHE A 437 7.83 11.42 -15.81
C PHE A 437 6.80 11.34 -16.94
N LEU A 438 5.78 12.20 -16.95
CA LEU A 438 4.82 12.29 -18.05
C LEU A 438 5.49 12.68 -19.37
N GLN A 439 6.45 13.61 -19.34
CA GLN A 439 7.27 13.94 -20.51
C GLN A 439 8.12 12.76 -20.99
N HIS A 440 8.70 11.98 -20.06
CA HIS A 440 9.45 10.78 -20.39
C HIS A 440 8.58 9.74 -21.09
N LEU A 441 7.38 9.45 -20.54
CA LEU A 441 6.41 8.55 -21.17
C LEU A 441 5.98 9.07 -22.55
N GLN A 442 5.70 10.37 -22.68
CA GLN A 442 5.31 10.97 -23.96
C GLN A 442 6.40 10.83 -25.03
N LYS A 443 7.68 10.95 -24.67
CA LYS A 443 8.80 10.78 -25.61
C LYS A 443 8.91 9.33 -26.07
N GLN A 444 8.77 8.37 -25.16
CA GLN A 444 8.91 6.94 -25.46
C GLN A 444 7.72 6.36 -26.23
N VAL A 445 6.50 6.86 -26.02
CA VAL A 445 5.32 6.44 -26.80
C VAL A 445 5.38 6.93 -28.26
N LYS A 446 6.22 7.93 -28.56
CA LYS A 446 6.42 8.45 -29.93
C LYS A 446 7.51 7.72 -30.71
N SER A 447 8.50 7.15 -30.01
CA SER A 447 9.56 6.33 -30.61
C SER A 447 9.07 4.92 -30.84
#